data_AF-M5F7N9-F1
#
_entry.id   AF-M5F7N9-F1
#
_cell.length_a   1.000
_cell.length_b   1.000
_cell.length_c   1.000
_cell.angle_alpha   90.00
_cell.angle_beta   90.00
_cell.angle_gamma   90.00
#
_symmetry.space_group_name_H-M   'P 1'
#
loop_
_entity.id
_entity.type
_entity.pdbx_description
1 polymer ?
#
loop_
_entity_poly.entity_id
_entity_poly.type
_entity_poly.pdbx_seq_one_letter_code
_entity_poly.pdbx_strand_id
1 'polypeptide(L)'
;MDETIASSLTRSMSEKPVDKANPPETASGYQKQNFVEIGNQVGFDPKRMGKLWQALSSFLHVSLPESKSDKVETYGEIRKISNKIGEALSELKNLQNGTMVSSGIGSQVEFDCYCGRRNKRKEKLLSDGKIFNCVNPSCKERWRAHLNEGSFEFESVTIGVKCESCGDETLFPERWLLEMDRKGIADFDCKCGHKNYVRWQLVQVKPVMPTEMPLSDS
;
A
#
# COMPACT_ATOMS: atom_id res chain seq x y z
N MET A 1 -13.87 -6.49 6.14
CA MET A 1 -12.59 -7.22 6.32
C MET A 1 -12.93 -8.69 6.29
N ASP A 2 -12.20 -9.49 5.52
CA ASP A 2 -12.43 -10.94 5.41
C ASP A 2 -12.02 -11.62 6.73
N GLU A 3 -12.92 -12.37 7.37
CA GLU A 3 -12.70 -13.03 8.67
C GLU A 3 -11.54 -14.04 8.62
N THR A 4 -11.16 -14.48 7.42
CA THR A 4 -10.07 -15.44 7.19
C THR A 4 -8.66 -14.85 7.33
N ILE A 5 -8.53 -13.53 7.49
CA ILE A 5 -7.22 -12.88 7.68
C ILE A 5 -6.68 -13.12 9.10
N ALA A 6 -7.57 -13.29 10.08
CA ALA A 6 -7.21 -13.46 11.48
C ALA A 6 -6.98 -14.93 11.89
N SER A 7 -7.40 -15.89 11.06
CA SER A 7 -7.25 -17.33 11.34
C SER A 7 -5.99 -17.91 10.72
N SER A 8 -5.40 -18.89 11.40
CA SER A 8 -4.33 -19.70 10.82
C SER A 8 -4.94 -20.69 9.83
N LEU A 9 -4.39 -20.76 8.61
CA LEU A 9 -4.88 -21.64 7.55
C LEU A 9 -3.72 -22.25 6.79
N THR A 10 -3.70 -23.58 6.71
CA THR A 10 -2.87 -24.31 5.75
C THR A 10 -3.66 -24.51 4.45
N ARG A 11 -3.05 -24.13 3.32
CA ARG A 11 -3.60 -24.40 1.99
C ARG A 11 -2.78 -25.48 1.30
N SER A 12 -3.50 -26.45 0.74
CA SER A 12 -2.92 -27.54 -0.04
C SER A 12 -3.55 -27.61 -1.43
N MET A 13 -2.78 -28.06 -2.42
CA MET A 13 -3.26 -28.32 -3.79
C MET A 13 -3.20 -29.82 -4.05
N SER A 14 -4.14 -30.36 -4.84
CA SER A 14 -4.03 -31.73 -5.33
C SER A 14 -2.77 -31.89 -6.17
N GLU A 15 -2.05 -33.00 -6.01
CA GLU A 15 -0.86 -33.36 -6.81
C GLU A 15 -1.19 -33.46 -8.30
N LYS A 16 -2.43 -33.82 -8.63
CA LYS A 16 -2.88 -34.01 -10.01
C LYS A 16 -4.04 -33.06 -10.32
N PRO A 17 -4.06 -32.44 -11.51
CA PRO A 17 -5.23 -31.70 -11.96
C PRO A 17 -6.45 -32.61 -11.92
N VAL A 18 -7.57 -32.07 -11.44
CA VAL A 18 -8.85 -32.79 -11.53
C VAL A 18 -9.23 -32.92 -13.00
N ASP A 19 -9.56 -34.14 -13.42
CA ASP A 19 -10.07 -34.38 -14.76
C ASP A 19 -11.40 -33.61 -14.92
N LYS A 20 -11.42 -32.65 -15.85
CA LYS A 20 -12.59 -31.82 -16.12
C LYS A 20 -13.70 -32.60 -16.81
N ALA A 21 -13.38 -33.70 -17.49
CA ALA A 21 -14.36 -34.54 -18.15
C ALA A 21 -15.07 -35.48 -17.16
N ASN A 22 -14.37 -35.91 -16.11
CA ASN A 22 -14.90 -36.80 -15.06
C ASN A 22 -14.47 -36.31 -13.67
N PRO A 23 -15.06 -35.22 -13.16
CA PRO A 23 -14.75 -34.74 -11.82
C PRO A 23 -15.27 -35.73 -10.76
N PRO A 24 -14.62 -35.85 -9.59
CA PRO A 24 -15.14 -36.65 -8.48
C PRO A 24 -16.54 -36.16 -8.09
N GLU A 25 -17.51 -37.08 -8.10
CA GLU A 25 -18.92 -36.77 -7.87
C GLU A 25 -19.26 -36.49 -6.40
N THR A 26 -18.37 -36.82 -5.48
CA THR A 26 -18.61 -36.71 -4.02
C THR A 26 -17.44 -36.05 -3.29
N ALA A 27 -17.74 -35.39 -2.17
CA ALA A 27 -16.74 -34.83 -1.28
C ALA A 27 -15.72 -35.88 -0.79
N SER A 28 -16.17 -37.13 -0.59
CA SER A 28 -15.29 -38.26 -0.26
C SER A 28 -14.32 -38.59 -1.39
N GLY A 29 -14.71 -38.40 -2.65
CA GLY A 29 -13.83 -38.56 -3.81
C GLY A 29 -12.69 -37.54 -3.84
N TYR A 30 -12.93 -36.31 -3.39
CA TYR A 30 -11.86 -35.30 -3.25
C TYR A 30 -10.93 -35.61 -2.08
N GLN A 31 -11.43 -36.11 -0.95
CA GLN A 31 -10.62 -36.46 0.22
C GLN A 31 -9.62 -37.59 -0.03
N LYS A 32 -9.87 -38.45 -1.02
CA LYS A 32 -8.97 -39.55 -1.41
C LYS A 32 -7.79 -39.09 -2.30
N GLN A 33 -7.76 -37.84 -2.71
CA GLN A 33 -6.65 -37.31 -3.51
C GLN A 33 -5.45 -37.01 -2.62
N ASN A 34 -4.25 -37.11 -3.20
CA ASN A 34 -3.04 -36.62 -2.54
C ASN A 34 -2.98 -35.11 -2.68
N PHE A 35 -2.73 -34.42 -1.57
CA PHE A 35 -2.56 -32.98 -1.54
C PHE A 35 -1.15 -32.62 -1.08
N VAL A 36 -0.53 -31.66 -1.78
CA VAL A 36 0.73 -31.04 -1.39
C VAL A 36 0.43 -29.71 -0.71
N GLU A 37 1.04 -29.48 0.45
CA GLU A 37 0.97 -28.18 1.12
C GLU A 37 1.65 -27.10 0.27
N ILE A 38 0.91 -26.05 -0.08
CA ILE A 38 1.41 -24.90 -0.84
C ILE A 38 1.92 -23.82 0.12
N GLY A 39 1.32 -23.75 1.31
CA GLY A 39 1.74 -22.84 2.35
C GLY A 39 0.76 -22.73 3.51
N ASN A 40 1.30 -22.19 4.60
CA ASN A 40 0.61 -21.89 5.84
C ASN A 40 0.53 -20.37 6.05
N GLN A 41 -0.66 -19.86 6.36
CA GLN A 41 -0.89 -18.53 6.90
C GLN A 41 -0.97 -18.66 8.41
N VAL A 42 -0.10 -17.96 9.11
CA VAL A 42 -0.23 -17.77 10.56
C VAL A 42 -1.21 -16.63 10.77
N GLY A 43 -2.29 -16.89 11.50
CA GLY A 43 -3.32 -15.89 11.80
C GLY A 43 -2.74 -14.69 12.54
N PHE A 44 -3.16 -13.49 12.14
CA PHE A 44 -2.82 -12.26 12.85
C PHE A 44 -3.96 -11.88 13.79
N ASP A 45 -3.68 -11.81 15.10
CA ASP A 45 -4.61 -11.28 16.10
C ASP A 45 -4.27 -9.81 16.42
N PRO A 46 -5.01 -8.84 15.85
CA PRO A 46 -4.74 -7.42 16.07
C PRO A 46 -4.99 -7.01 17.54
N LYS A 47 -5.92 -7.68 18.23
CA LYS A 47 -6.24 -7.38 19.64
C LYS A 47 -5.09 -7.79 20.53
N ARG A 48 -4.49 -8.96 20.28
CA ARG A 48 -3.30 -9.43 21.01
C ARG A 48 -2.08 -8.55 20.72
N MET A 49 -1.85 -8.17 19.47
CA MET A 49 -0.77 -7.24 19.11
C MET A 49 -0.97 -5.87 19.79
N GLY A 50 -2.20 -5.35 19.82
CA GLY A 50 -2.54 -4.12 20.52
C GLY A 50 -2.27 -4.20 22.03
N LYS A 51 -2.59 -5.33 22.68
CA LYS A 51 -2.28 -5.55 24.10
C LYS A 51 -0.77 -5.58 24.37
N LEU A 52 0.01 -6.23 23.50
CA LEU A 52 1.47 -6.27 23.62
C LEU A 52 2.09 -4.89 23.41
N TRP A 53 1.61 -4.12 22.42
CA TRP A 53 2.02 -2.74 22.20
C TRP A 53 1.76 -1.87 23.44
N GLN A 54 0.53 -1.90 23.97
CA GLN A 54 0.15 -1.13 25.17
C GLN A 54 0.98 -1.51 26.39
N ALA A 55 1.25 -2.80 26.58
CA ALA A 55 2.07 -3.30 27.68
C ALA A 55 3.54 -2.89 27.55
N LEU A 56 4.07 -2.75 26.33
CA LEU A 56 5.44 -2.29 26.10
C LEU A 56 5.55 -0.76 26.17
N SER A 57 4.55 -0.04 25.66
CA SER A 57 4.54 1.42 25.68
C SER A 57 4.42 1.99 27.09
N SER A 58 3.76 1.28 28.01
CA SER A 58 3.70 1.70 29.42
C SER A 58 5.08 1.76 30.08
N PHE A 59 6.06 0.97 29.62
CA PHE A 59 7.44 1.04 30.10
C PHE A 59 8.25 2.21 29.51
N LEU A 60 7.75 2.86 28.46
CA LEU A 60 8.39 4.05 27.88
C LEU A 60 8.09 5.33 28.68
N HIS A 61 7.05 5.29 29.52
CA HIS A 61 6.70 6.37 30.42
C HIS A 61 7.43 6.20 31.76
N VAL A 62 8.74 6.48 31.77
CA VAL A 62 9.50 6.60 33.02
C VAL A 62 9.27 7.99 33.60
N SER A 63 8.70 8.07 34.80
CA SER A 63 8.54 9.35 35.50
C SER A 63 9.91 9.94 35.82
N LEU A 64 10.13 11.20 35.47
CA LEU A 64 11.30 11.93 35.93
C LEU A 64 11.16 12.18 37.45
N PRO A 65 12.19 11.92 38.26
CA PRO A 65 12.14 12.23 39.69
C PRO A 65 11.97 13.74 39.89
N GLU A 66 10.98 14.13 40.70
CA GLU A 66 10.67 15.53 40.99
C GLU A 66 11.44 16.04 42.23
N SER A 67 11.90 15.13 43.08
CA SER A 67 12.64 15.43 44.31
C SER A 67 13.91 14.59 44.46
N LYS A 68 14.89 15.09 45.24
CA LYS A 68 16.12 14.34 45.59
C LYS A 68 15.87 13.09 46.44
N SER A 69 14.67 12.96 47.01
CA SER A 69 14.25 11.80 47.82
C SER A 69 13.56 10.70 47.00
N ASP A 70 13.24 10.97 45.73
CA ASP A 70 12.58 9.98 44.89
C ASP A 70 13.55 8.86 44.53
N LYS A 71 13.16 7.62 44.85
CA LYS A 71 13.89 6.44 44.39
C LYS A 71 13.70 6.31 42.89
N VAL A 72 14.76 6.57 42.13
CA VAL A 72 14.76 6.36 40.68
C VAL A 72 14.83 4.86 40.40
N GLU A 73 13.69 4.19 40.31
CA GLU A 73 13.61 2.91 39.61
C GLU A 73 13.77 3.20 38.12
N THR A 74 15.02 3.27 37.66
CA THR A 74 15.42 3.79 36.34
C THR A 74 14.74 3.07 35.19
N TYR A 75 14.31 1.84 35.44
CA TYR A 75 13.43 1.04 34.61
C TYR A 75 12.62 0.19 35.60
N GLY A 76 11.29 0.15 35.46
CA GLY A 76 10.44 -0.73 36.27
C GLY A 76 10.91 -2.19 36.25
N GLU A 77 10.25 -3.09 36.99
CA GLU A 77 10.70 -4.48 37.17
C GLU A 77 11.24 -5.16 35.88
N ILE A 78 12.58 -5.26 35.78
CA ILE A 78 13.32 -5.77 34.61
C ILE A 78 12.78 -7.13 34.15
N ARG A 79 12.39 -7.98 35.10
CA ARG A 79 11.79 -9.30 34.82
C ARG A 79 10.46 -9.18 34.07
N LYS A 80 9.58 -8.25 34.46
CA LYS A 80 8.30 -8.01 33.78
C LYS A 80 8.53 -7.50 32.35
N ILE A 81 9.47 -6.57 32.18
CA ILE A 81 9.84 -6.02 30.86
C ILE A 81 10.40 -7.12 29.96
N SER A 82 11.38 -7.89 30.45
CA SER A 82 12.00 -8.98 29.70
C SER A 82 10.97 -10.04 29.27
N ASN A 83 10.02 -10.38 30.15
CA ASN A 83 8.95 -11.33 29.82
C ASN A 83 8.05 -10.78 28.70
N LYS A 84 7.67 -9.50 28.75
CA LYS A 84 6.82 -8.88 27.72
C LYS A 84 7.52 -8.73 26.37
N ILE A 85 8.82 -8.42 26.38
CA ILE A 85 9.64 -8.43 25.16
C ILE A 85 9.70 -9.86 24.59
N GLY A 86 9.88 -10.88 25.44
CA GLY A 86 9.87 -12.28 25.02
C GLY A 86 8.54 -12.71 24.38
N GLU A 87 7.41 -12.34 24.99
CA GLU A 87 6.08 -12.57 24.42
C GLU A 87 5.93 -11.90 23.04
N ALA A 88 6.32 -10.63 22.90
CA ALA A 88 6.21 -9.90 21.64
C ALA A 88 7.13 -10.48 20.54
N LEU A 89 8.37 -10.83 20.88
CA LEU A 89 9.30 -11.48 19.95
C LEU A 89 8.79 -12.84 19.48
N SER A 90 8.19 -13.63 20.38
CA SER A 90 7.59 -14.91 20.02
C SER A 90 6.47 -14.73 19.01
N GLU A 91 5.58 -13.76 19.22
CA GLU A 91 4.50 -13.47 18.28
C GLU A 91 5.01 -12.97 16.92
N LEU A 92 6.01 -12.10 16.90
CA LEU A 92 6.61 -11.64 15.65
C LEU A 92 7.31 -12.77 14.88
N LYS A 93 8.00 -13.67 15.58
CA LYS A 93 8.62 -14.87 14.98
C LYS A 93 7.56 -15.82 14.43
N ASN A 94 6.46 -16.01 15.15
CA ASN A 94 5.35 -16.83 14.69
C ASN A 94 4.75 -16.25 13.39
N LEU A 95 4.52 -14.94 13.33
CA LEU A 95 4.03 -14.28 12.12
C LEU A 95 5.04 -14.37 10.96
N GLN A 96 6.34 -14.29 11.25
CA GLN A 96 7.41 -14.47 10.26
C GLN A 96 7.42 -15.88 9.67
N ASN A 97 7.08 -16.90 10.45
CA ASN A 97 7.02 -18.29 9.99
C ASN A 97 5.82 -18.58 9.07
N GLY A 98 4.89 -17.64 8.90
CA GLY A 98 3.84 -17.72 7.90
C GLY A 98 4.39 -17.62 6.48
N THR A 99 4.32 -18.72 5.73
CA THR A 99 4.70 -18.78 4.30
C THR A 99 3.70 -18.08 3.35
N MET A 100 2.45 -17.90 3.77
CA MET A 100 1.48 -17.14 2.98
C MET A 100 1.51 -15.66 3.36
N VAL A 101 2.28 -14.87 2.60
CA VAL A 101 2.04 -13.43 2.52
C VAL A 101 0.61 -13.27 2.02
N SER A 102 -0.20 -12.39 2.63
CA SER A 102 -1.61 -12.05 2.32
C SER A 102 -1.95 -11.75 0.83
N SER A 103 -0.97 -11.87 -0.05
CA SER A 103 -1.05 -12.02 -1.49
C SER A 103 -1.68 -13.37 -1.89
N GLY A 104 -2.92 -13.64 -1.47
CA GLY A 104 -3.70 -14.79 -1.91
C GLY A 104 -3.60 -15.10 -3.43
N ILE A 105 -3.69 -16.39 -3.75
CA ILE A 105 -3.59 -17.00 -5.08
C ILE A 105 -4.55 -16.32 -6.07
N GLY A 106 -4.06 -15.93 -7.24
CA GLY A 106 -4.85 -15.30 -8.31
C GLY A 106 -3.97 -14.71 -9.40
N SER A 107 -4.59 -14.33 -10.52
CA SER A 107 -3.91 -13.66 -11.62
C SER A 107 -3.32 -12.32 -11.18
N GLN A 108 -2.10 -12.07 -11.63
CA GLN A 108 -1.32 -10.88 -11.29
C GLN A 108 -0.82 -10.22 -12.55
N VAL A 109 -0.82 -8.90 -12.52
CA VAL A 109 -0.18 -8.05 -13.52
C VAL A 109 1.03 -7.40 -12.90
N GLU A 110 2.10 -7.34 -13.68
CA GLU A 110 3.39 -6.78 -13.27
C GLU A 110 3.83 -5.72 -14.27
N PHE A 111 4.45 -4.66 -13.78
CA PHE A 111 5.06 -3.62 -14.62
C PHE A 111 6.21 -2.95 -13.87
N ASP A 112 7.16 -2.40 -14.62
CA ASP A 112 8.31 -1.71 -14.04
C ASP A 112 8.03 -0.19 -13.91
N CYS A 113 8.29 0.35 -12.73
CA CYS A 113 8.20 1.78 -12.45
C CYS A 113 9.44 2.51 -12.98
N TYR A 114 9.33 3.82 -13.25
CA TYR A 114 10.49 4.67 -13.58
C TYR A 114 11.59 4.69 -12.51
N CYS A 115 11.26 4.41 -11.25
CA CYS A 115 12.27 4.25 -10.20
C CYS A 115 13.02 2.89 -10.22
N GLY A 116 12.79 2.06 -11.24
CA GLY A 116 13.42 0.75 -11.42
C GLY A 116 12.81 -0.38 -10.59
N ARG A 117 11.69 -0.12 -9.89
CA ARG A 117 11.02 -1.11 -9.04
C ARG A 117 9.86 -1.77 -9.78
N ARG A 118 9.80 -3.10 -9.69
CA ARG A 118 8.68 -3.88 -10.24
C ARG A 118 7.46 -3.81 -9.33
N ASN A 119 6.36 -3.30 -9.85
CA ASN A 119 5.07 -3.31 -9.19
C ASN A 119 4.35 -4.61 -9.53
N LYS A 120 3.82 -5.30 -8.51
CA LYS A 120 2.94 -6.46 -8.68
C LYS A 120 1.57 -6.15 -8.10
N ARG A 121 0.52 -6.39 -8.88
CA ARG A 121 -0.87 -6.12 -8.48
C ARG A 121 -1.75 -7.32 -8.84
N LYS A 122 -2.72 -7.62 -7.98
CA LYS A 122 -3.76 -8.62 -8.29
C LYS A 122 -4.77 -8.00 -9.24
N GLU A 123 -5.08 -8.68 -10.33
CA GLU A 123 -6.07 -8.21 -11.32
C GLU A 123 -7.43 -7.94 -10.67
N LYS A 124 -7.88 -8.81 -9.76
CA LYS A 124 -9.15 -8.65 -9.03
C LYS A 124 -9.24 -7.37 -8.19
N LEU A 125 -8.11 -6.77 -7.85
CA LEU A 125 -8.06 -5.52 -7.10
C LEU A 125 -7.86 -4.31 -8.00
N LEU A 126 -7.75 -4.50 -9.32
CA LEU A 126 -7.70 -3.43 -10.29
C LEU A 126 -9.08 -3.23 -10.91
N SER A 127 -9.38 -1.99 -11.20
CA SER A 127 -10.56 -1.57 -11.96
C SER A 127 -10.11 -0.45 -12.88
N ASP A 128 -10.85 -0.25 -13.97
CA ASP A 128 -10.57 0.84 -14.90
C ASP A 128 -10.58 2.20 -14.16
N GLY A 129 -9.61 3.06 -14.48
CA GLY A 129 -9.38 4.36 -13.84
C GLY A 129 -8.77 4.31 -12.43
N LYS A 130 -8.51 3.12 -11.85
CA LYS A 130 -7.98 3.01 -10.48
C LYS A 130 -6.56 3.55 -10.38
N ILE A 131 -6.34 4.46 -9.43
CA ILE A 131 -5.01 5.02 -9.15
C ILE A 131 -4.38 4.34 -7.94
N PHE A 132 -3.10 4.00 -8.04
CA PHE A 132 -2.31 3.44 -6.95
C PHE A 132 -0.85 3.92 -6.98
N ASN A 133 -0.16 3.82 -5.85
CA ASN A 133 1.23 4.26 -5.72
C ASN A 133 2.20 3.17 -6.18
N CYS A 134 3.42 3.58 -6.57
CA CYS A 134 4.55 2.66 -6.65
C CYS A 134 4.75 1.90 -5.32
N VAL A 135 5.21 0.64 -5.41
CA VAL A 135 5.56 -0.20 -4.25
C VAL A 135 6.70 0.39 -3.41
N ASN A 136 7.58 1.19 -4.01
CA ASN A 136 8.63 1.89 -3.28
C ASN A 136 8.05 3.10 -2.55
N PRO A 137 8.06 3.13 -1.20
CA PRO A 137 7.45 4.22 -0.43
C PRO A 137 8.13 5.58 -0.65
N SER A 138 9.40 5.60 -1.05
CA SER A 138 10.14 6.82 -1.35
C SER A 138 9.86 7.36 -2.76
N CYS A 139 9.27 6.55 -3.64
CA CYS A 139 8.95 6.94 -5.01
C CYS A 139 7.65 7.75 -5.05
N LYS A 140 7.66 8.86 -5.81
CA LYS A 140 6.50 9.75 -5.96
C LYS A 140 5.56 9.34 -7.11
N GLU A 141 5.92 8.32 -7.88
CA GLU A 141 5.11 7.84 -9.00
C GLU A 141 3.79 7.25 -8.54
N ARG A 142 2.73 7.66 -9.23
CA ARG A 142 1.38 7.11 -9.14
C ARG A 142 0.99 6.61 -10.51
N TRP A 143 0.21 5.53 -10.55
CA TRP A 143 -0.18 4.86 -11.77
C TRP A 143 -1.70 4.72 -11.83
N ARG A 144 -2.28 5.02 -12.98
CA ARG A 144 -3.67 4.76 -13.32
C ARG A 144 -3.74 3.49 -14.15
N ALA A 145 -4.59 2.56 -13.73
CA ALA A 145 -4.90 1.36 -14.50
C ALA A 145 -5.98 1.68 -15.54
N HIS A 146 -5.77 1.22 -16.78
CA HIS A 146 -6.74 1.24 -17.86
C HIS A 146 -7.03 -0.20 -18.29
N LEU A 147 -8.31 -0.57 -18.42
CA LEU A 147 -8.69 -1.91 -18.87
C LEU A 147 -8.94 -1.90 -20.38
N ASN A 148 -7.99 -2.42 -21.16
CA ASN A 148 -8.05 -2.46 -22.62
C ASN A 148 -8.08 -3.92 -23.11
N GLU A 149 -9.16 -4.31 -23.79
CA GLU A 149 -9.35 -5.65 -24.38
C GLU A 149 -9.09 -6.83 -23.41
N GLY A 150 -9.41 -6.65 -22.12
CA GLY A 150 -9.21 -7.67 -21.09
C GLY A 150 -7.80 -7.72 -20.49
N SER A 151 -6.91 -6.80 -20.86
CA SER A 151 -5.60 -6.58 -20.26
C SER A 151 -5.51 -5.22 -19.57
N PHE A 152 -4.63 -5.10 -18.58
CA PHE A 152 -4.41 -3.82 -17.89
C PHE A 152 -3.19 -3.11 -18.46
N GLU A 153 -3.39 -1.87 -18.87
CA GLU A 153 -2.32 -0.91 -19.17
C GLU A 153 -2.15 0.07 -18.02
N PHE A 154 -0.94 0.59 -17.85
CA PHE A 154 -0.60 1.48 -16.74
C PHE A 154 -0.03 2.80 -17.25
N GLU A 155 -0.69 3.89 -16.88
CA GLU A 155 -0.28 5.24 -17.21
C GLU A 155 0.22 5.96 -15.95
N SER A 156 1.37 6.63 -16.01
CA SER A 156 1.82 7.46 -14.89
C SER A 156 0.94 8.70 -14.76
N VAL A 157 0.50 8.99 -13.54
CA VAL A 157 -0.29 10.17 -13.21
C VAL A 157 0.66 11.35 -13.02
N THR A 158 0.71 12.21 -14.04
CA THR A 158 1.61 13.36 -14.11
C THR A 158 0.83 14.67 -14.19
N ILE A 159 1.51 15.76 -13.84
CA ILE A 159 1.08 17.13 -14.07
C ILE A 159 2.07 17.78 -15.03
N GLY A 160 1.56 18.36 -16.11
CA GLY A 160 2.33 19.17 -17.03
C GLY A 160 2.54 20.58 -16.49
N VAL A 161 3.79 21.03 -16.49
CA VAL A 161 4.17 22.41 -16.17
C VAL A 161 4.90 23.00 -17.37
N LYS A 162 4.35 24.08 -17.92
CA LYS A 162 4.93 24.77 -19.07
C LYS A 162 6.11 25.63 -18.64
N CYS A 163 7.18 25.61 -19.41
CA CYS A 163 8.29 26.52 -19.25
C CYS A 163 7.87 27.95 -19.61
N GLU A 164 8.24 28.91 -18.78
CA GLU A 164 7.95 30.33 -19.02
C GLU A 164 8.69 30.87 -20.27
N SER A 165 9.89 30.36 -20.55
CA SER A 165 10.72 30.87 -21.64
C SER A 165 10.40 30.26 -23.01
N CYS A 166 10.30 28.93 -23.13
CA CYS A 166 10.07 28.27 -24.42
C CYS A 166 8.66 27.71 -24.60
N GLY A 167 7.84 27.67 -23.55
CA GLY A 167 6.49 27.09 -23.58
C GLY A 167 6.45 25.55 -23.52
N ASP A 168 7.59 24.87 -23.60
CA ASP A 168 7.65 23.41 -23.53
C ASP A 168 7.11 22.88 -22.21
N GLU A 169 6.34 21.80 -22.28
CA GLU A 169 5.74 21.17 -21.12
C GLU A 169 6.67 20.11 -20.52
N THR A 170 6.93 20.24 -19.21
CA THR A 170 7.64 19.24 -18.43
C THR A 170 6.64 18.49 -17.56
N LEU A 171 6.63 17.16 -17.68
CA LEU A 171 5.74 16.29 -16.91
C LEU A 171 6.39 15.93 -15.57
N PHE A 172 5.69 16.22 -14.48
CA PHE A 172 6.10 15.87 -13.11
C PHE A 172 5.15 14.84 -12.52
N PRO A 173 5.61 13.92 -11.67
CA PRO A 173 4.71 13.05 -10.91
C PRO A 173 3.76 13.91 -10.06
N GLU A 174 2.46 13.67 -10.13
CA GLU A 174 1.45 14.50 -9.45
C GLU A 174 1.74 14.67 -7.95
N ARG A 175 2.23 13.61 -7.31
CA ARG A 175 2.55 13.58 -5.89
C ARG A 175 3.69 14.53 -5.50
N TRP A 176 4.59 14.86 -6.42
CA TRP A 176 5.62 15.88 -6.18
C TRP A 176 4.97 17.22 -5.81
N LEU A 177 3.94 17.64 -6.56
CA LEU A 177 3.20 18.87 -6.29
C LEU A 177 2.33 18.76 -5.02
N LEU A 178 1.68 17.61 -4.81
CA LEU A 178 0.78 17.40 -3.65
C LEU A 178 1.50 17.34 -2.31
N GLU A 179 2.78 16.99 -2.30
CA GLU A 179 3.61 16.96 -1.09
C GLU A 179 4.41 18.24 -0.85
N MET A 180 4.30 19.23 -1.74
CA MET A 180 4.89 20.54 -1.48
C MET A 180 4.25 21.19 -0.25
N ASP A 181 5.08 21.89 0.52
CA ASP A 181 4.58 22.73 1.60
C ASP A 181 3.57 23.74 1.07
N ARG A 182 2.58 24.08 1.90
CA ARG A 182 1.60 25.12 1.55
C ARG A 182 2.35 26.44 1.31
N LYS A 183 2.17 27.02 0.12
CA LYS A 183 2.90 28.22 -0.37
C LYS A 183 4.40 27.99 -0.63
N GLY A 184 4.89 26.76 -0.53
CA GLY A 184 6.24 26.37 -0.89
C GLY A 184 6.51 26.67 -2.36
N ILE A 185 7.76 27.05 -2.64
CA ILE A 185 8.27 27.28 -4.00
C ILE A 185 9.25 26.15 -4.30
N ALA A 186 9.10 25.52 -5.45
CA ALA A 186 10.08 24.59 -5.99
C ALA A 186 10.58 25.15 -7.32
N ASP A 187 11.86 24.97 -7.61
CA ASP A 187 12.45 25.28 -8.90
C ASP A 187 12.65 24.01 -9.75
N PHE A 188 12.66 24.19 -11.06
CA PHE A 188 13.04 23.15 -12.01
C PHE A 188 13.74 23.75 -13.23
N ASP A 189 14.69 23.00 -13.78
CA ASP A 189 15.38 23.38 -15.01
C ASP A 189 14.66 22.79 -16.22
N CYS A 190 14.32 23.66 -17.19
CA CYS A 190 13.82 23.21 -18.48
C CYS A 190 14.99 22.75 -19.36
N LYS A 191 14.71 21.90 -20.35
CA LYS A 191 15.69 21.46 -21.37
C LYS A 191 16.30 22.61 -22.16
N CYS A 192 15.62 23.75 -22.26
CA CYS A 192 16.16 24.97 -22.88
C CYS A 192 17.19 25.70 -22.01
N GLY A 193 17.45 25.23 -20.78
CA GLY A 193 18.36 25.85 -19.81
C GLY A 193 17.73 26.94 -18.95
N HIS A 194 16.45 27.27 -19.16
CA HIS A 194 15.74 28.23 -18.32
C HIS A 194 15.33 27.63 -16.98
N LYS A 195 15.57 28.37 -15.90
CA LYS A 195 15.19 28.01 -14.54
C LYS A 195 13.78 28.51 -14.23
N ASN A 196 12.85 27.58 -14.01
CA ASN A 196 11.45 27.87 -13.75
C ASN A 196 11.13 27.67 -12.26
N TYR A 197 10.02 28.26 -11.82
CA TYR A 197 9.55 28.15 -10.44
C TYR A 197 8.07 27.79 -10.41
N VAL A 198 7.69 26.87 -9.53
CA VAL A 198 6.30 26.54 -9.24
C VAL A 198 6.00 26.83 -7.79
N ARG A 199 4.76 27.28 -7.52
CA ARG A 199 4.26 27.48 -6.16
C ARG A 199 2.95 26.74 -6.00
N TRP A 200 2.84 25.98 -4.91
CA TRP A 200 1.55 25.43 -4.53
C TRP A 200 0.65 26.54 -3.96
N GLN A 201 -0.47 26.80 -4.62
CA GLN A 201 -1.48 27.76 -4.16
C GLN A 201 -2.88 27.14 -4.27
N LEU A 202 -3.68 27.33 -3.22
CA LEU A 202 -5.10 27.02 -3.25
C LEU A 202 -5.83 28.19 -3.90
N VAL A 203 -6.57 27.93 -4.98
CA VAL A 203 -7.37 28.93 -5.70
C VAL A 203 -8.85 28.52 -5.65
N GLN A 204 -9.72 29.43 -5.24
CA GLN A 204 -11.17 29.24 -5.34
C GLN A 204 -11.63 29.57 -6.75
N VAL A 205 -12.25 28.61 -7.44
CA VAL A 205 -12.81 28.81 -8.78
C VAL A 205 -14.34 28.94 -8.65
N LYS A 206 -14.93 29.97 -9.26
CA LYS A 206 -16.39 30.08 -9.40
C LYS A 206 -16.85 29.25 -10.61
N PRO A 207 -17.99 28.54 -10.54
CA PRO A 207 -18.51 27.83 -11.70
C PRO A 207 -18.79 28.81 -12.83
N VAL A 208 -18.27 28.53 -14.02
CA VAL A 208 -18.63 29.25 -15.24
C VAL A 208 -20.04 28.79 -15.60
N MET A 209 -21.03 29.66 -15.44
CA MET A 209 -22.38 29.37 -15.94
C MET A 209 -22.32 29.39 -17.47
N PRO A 210 -22.84 28.36 -18.16
CA PRO A 210 -22.83 28.33 -19.62
C PRO A 210 -23.57 29.56 -20.16
N THR A 211 -22.88 30.33 -20.99
CA THR A 211 -23.46 31.48 -21.69
C THR A 211 -24.54 30.95 -22.63
N GLU A 212 -25.78 31.43 -22.47
CA GLU A 212 -26.90 31.09 -23.34
C GLU A 212 -26.47 31.29 -24.80
N MET A 213 -26.59 30.23 -25.61
CA MET A 213 -26.41 30.32 -27.06
C MET A 213 -27.48 31.29 -27.59
N PRO A 214 -27.13 32.29 -28.42
CA PRO A 214 -28.13 33.13 -29.06
C PRO A 214 -29.01 32.25 -29.93
N LEU A 215 -30.33 32.33 -29.70
CA LEU A 215 -31.35 31.74 -30.55
C LEU A 215 -31.09 32.19 -31.99
N SER A 216 -30.85 31.24 -32.88
CA SER A 216 -30.84 31.47 -34.32
C SER A 216 -32.25 31.86 -34.75
N ASP A 217 -32.46 33.13 -35.08
CA ASP A 217 -33.70 33.60 -35.72
C ASP A 217 -33.91 32.82 -37.04
N SER A 218 -35.10 32.26 -37.17
CA SER A 218 -35.60 31.54 -38.36
C SER A 218 -36.33 32.50 -39.29
#